data_AF-A0A6H2BUX1-F1
#
_entry.id   AF-A0A6H2BUX1-F1
#
_cell.length_a   1.000
_cell.length_b   1.000
_cell.length_c   1.000
_cell.angle_alpha   90.00
_cell.angle_beta   90.00
_cell.angle_gamma   90.00
#
_symmetry.space_group_name_H-M   'P 1'
#
loop_
_entity.id
_entity.type
_entity.pdbx_description
1 polymer ?
#
loop_
_entity_poly.entity_id
_entity_poly.type
_entity_poly.pdbx_seq_one_letter_code
_entity_poly.pdbx_strand_id
1 'polypeptide(L)'
;MARIFPDWDAINSMNNPLTKGEKALAKFLYENLSDNWEIYVQPFLNGDRPDIVILNPHVGVMIYEVKDLNLDLYYWESNRLFVKTINGSYPTDNPIEQVRHYKNSILNLYIPSLREKIDQNPKALSLIRTGVYFHEASTQEVSNFLQNSKYTSSVNEPIIGFDSLHKNNLKTVVPDCNWTQSKWINSKDSHIFETLRNWLSPPFHSKQQGTKIKLDDSQKRHAEPKPGHHRIKAVAGSGKTLILAYRAAKLASEGKRVLVITFNITLWHYIRDQIARTPFDFDWKNIVFKHFHGFCSDECKRLGIEWPNSKENDQLFKTIIPNRLIEVITGKIPHKASKDQLNFDAILIDEGQDYYWEWYNLICHYLNERNELLLVCDTRQNIYQRDIDSGQTHLNSVIHAQQGF
;
A
#
# COMPACT_ATOMS: atom_id res chain seq x y z
N MET A 1 1.15 29.70 -6.03
CA MET A 1 0.28 28.52 -5.88
C MET A 1 1.16 27.32 -5.75
N ALA A 2 0.75 26.32 -4.98
CA ALA A 2 1.50 25.08 -4.85
C ALA A 2 1.61 24.34 -6.19
N ARG A 3 2.57 23.42 -6.28
CA ARG A 3 2.69 22.51 -7.42
C ARG A 3 1.80 21.29 -7.19
N ILE A 4 1.06 20.84 -8.19
CA ILE A 4 0.13 19.70 -8.06
C ILE A 4 0.53 18.58 -9.03
N PHE A 5 0.44 17.34 -8.55
CA PHE A 5 0.85 16.13 -9.24
C PHE A 5 -0.23 15.05 -9.12
N PRO A 6 -0.71 14.48 -10.23
CA PRO A 6 -0.47 14.95 -11.60
C PRO A 6 -1.07 16.36 -11.81
N ASP A 7 -0.77 17.01 -12.93
CA ASP A 7 -1.33 18.34 -13.23
C ASP A 7 -2.87 18.30 -13.40
N TRP A 8 -3.52 19.46 -13.43
CA TRP A 8 -4.99 19.52 -13.52
C TRP A 8 -5.56 18.88 -14.78
N ASP A 9 -4.86 18.91 -15.91
CA ASP A 9 -5.32 18.29 -17.15
C ASP A 9 -5.32 16.77 -17.02
N ALA A 10 -4.22 16.20 -16.50
CA ALA A 10 -4.12 14.80 -16.16
C ALA A 10 -5.16 14.40 -15.09
N ILE A 11 -5.36 15.21 -14.05
CA ILE A 11 -6.40 14.98 -13.01
C ILE A 11 -7.79 14.87 -13.64
N ASN A 12 -8.15 15.79 -14.52
CA ASN A 12 -9.46 15.81 -15.16
C ASN A 12 -9.67 14.66 -16.17
N SER A 13 -8.59 14.02 -16.61
CA SER A 13 -8.60 12.89 -17.56
C SER A 13 -8.40 11.50 -16.91
N MET A 14 -8.31 11.43 -15.57
CA MET A 14 -8.11 10.17 -14.86
C MET A 14 -9.30 9.21 -15.05
N ASN A 15 -9.00 7.93 -15.28
CA ASN A 15 -10.01 6.87 -15.32
C ASN A 15 -10.83 6.76 -14.02
N ASN A 16 -10.21 7.03 -12.88
CA ASN A 16 -10.89 7.15 -11.59
C ASN A 16 -10.90 8.63 -11.20
N PRO A 17 -12.00 9.36 -11.43
CA PRO A 17 -12.08 10.79 -11.14
C PRO A 17 -12.07 11.04 -9.62
N LEU A 18 -11.66 12.24 -9.24
CA LEU A 18 -11.73 12.69 -7.85
C LEU A 18 -13.18 12.81 -7.37
N THR A 19 -13.42 12.51 -6.11
CA THR A 19 -14.67 12.87 -5.43
C THR A 19 -14.81 14.39 -5.32
N LYS A 20 -16.01 14.87 -4.96
CA LYS A 20 -16.26 16.30 -4.75
C LYS A 20 -15.36 16.85 -3.64
N GLY A 21 -15.27 16.13 -2.53
CA GLY A 21 -14.40 16.46 -1.41
C GLY A 21 -12.92 16.48 -1.79
N GLU A 22 -12.43 15.45 -2.47
CA GLU A 22 -11.03 15.38 -2.91
C GLU A 22 -10.68 16.58 -3.81
N LYS A 23 -11.55 16.89 -4.78
CA LYS A 23 -11.37 18.04 -5.67
C LYS A 23 -11.41 19.37 -4.92
N ALA A 24 -12.32 19.51 -3.94
CA ALA A 24 -12.45 20.72 -3.14
C ALA A 24 -11.20 20.97 -2.29
N LEU A 25 -10.69 19.94 -1.61
CA LEU A 25 -9.48 20.03 -0.81
C LEU A 25 -8.25 20.29 -1.69
N ALA A 26 -8.08 19.55 -2.80
CA ALA A 26 -6.97 19.74 -3.73
C ALA A 26 -6.93 21.18 -4.28
N LYS A 27 -8.08 21.71 -4.70
CA LYS A 27 -8.20 23.09 -5.20
C LYS A 27 -7.87 24.11 -4.11
N PHE A 28 -8.43 23.95 -2.91
CA PHE A 28 -8.13 24.82 -1.77
C PHE A 28 -6.63 24.86 -1.46
N LEU A 29 -5.98 23.70 -1.38
CA LEU A 29 -4.54 23.60 -1.12
C LEU A 29 -3.72 24.26 -2.24
N TYR A 30 -4.07 24.00 -3.50
CA TYR A 30 -3.38 24.55 -4.68
C TYR A 30 -3.40 26.09 -4.69
N GLU A 31 -4.57 26.68 -4.43
CA GLU A 31 -4.77 28.13 -4.46
C GLU A 31 -4.15 28.86 -3.26
N ASN A 32 -4.05 28.21 -2.10
CA ASN A 32 -3.70 28.87 -0.84
C ASN A 32 -2.29 28.54 -0.29
N LEU A 33 -1.66 27.44 -0.74
CA LEU A 33 -0.27 27.15 -0.40
C LEU A 33 0.73 27.85 -1.36
N SER A 34 1.93 28.10 -0.86
CA SER A 34 3.05 28.59 -1.68
C SER A 34 3.59 27.51 -2.62
N ASP A 35 4.35 27.93 -3.62
CA ASP A 35 5.01 27.08 -4.63
C ASP A 35 6.07 26.11 -4.07
N ASN A 36 6.53 26.35 -2.84
CA ASN A 36 7.38 25.44 -2.07
C ASN A 36 6.64 24.17 -1.61
N TRP A 37 5.31 24.15 -1.66
CA TRP A 37 4.51 22.97 -1.39
C TRP A 37 4.16 22.22 -2.67
N GLU A 38 4.22 20.90 -2.57
CA GLU A 38 3.83 19.94 -3.59
C GLU A 38 2.60 19.19 -3.12
N ILE A 39 1.61 18.99 -4.00
CA ILE A 39 0.35 18.32 -3.72
C ILE A 39 0.28 17.09 -4.61
N TYR A 40 0.32 15.91 -4.02
CA TYR A 40 0.18 14.64 -4.71
C TYR A 40 -1.25 14.14 -4.52
N VAL A 41 -1.99 14.02 -5.60
CA VAL A 41 -3.40 13.58 -5.58
C VAL A 41 -3.47 12.10 -5.93
N GLN A 42 -4.12 11.33 -5.06
CA GLN A 42 -4.26 9.88 -5.14
C GLN A 42 -2.94 9.13 -5.45
N PRO A 43 -1.79 9.49 -4.81
CA PRO A 43 -0.51 8.84 -5.12
C PRO A 43 -0.56 7.35 -4.79
N PHE A 44 0.09 6.54 -5.61
CA PHE A 44 0.14 5.10 -5.42
C PHE A 44 1.38 4.68 -4.65
N LEU A 45 1.18 4.18 -3.44
CA LEU A 45 2.22 3.74 -2.52
C LEU A 45 2.07 2.26 -2.22
N ASN A 46 2.54 1.42 -3.15
CA ASN A 46 2.66 -0.02 -2.94
C ASN A 46 1.33 -0.71 -2.55
N GLY A 47 0.26 -0.37 -3.27
CA GLY A 47 -1.10 -0.83 -2.98
C GLY A 47 -1.90 0.12 -2.07
N ASP A 48 -1.24 0.99 -1.31
CA ASP A 48 -1.91 2.08 -0.59
C ASP A 48 -2.17 3.24 -1.57
N ARG A 49 -3.28 3.95 -1.36
CA ARG A 49 -3.68 5.10 -2.18
C ARG A 49 -4.31 6.18 -1.30
N PRO A 50 -3.52 6.94 -0.52
CA PRO A 50 -4.05 8.10 0.21
C PRO A 50 -4.65 9.11 -0.77
N ASP A 51 -5.68 9.83 -0.35
CA ASP A 51 -6.41 10.74 -1.24
C ASP A 51 -5.57 11.95 -1.65
N ILE A 52 -4.89 12.58 -0.69
CA ILE A 52 -3.97 13.69 -0.94
C ILE A 52 -2.76 13.60 0.00
N VAL A 53 -1.56 13.80 -0.54
CA VAL A 53 -0.33 14.01 0.24
C VAL A 53 0.26 15.35 -0.12
N ILE A 54 0.48 16.23 0.86
CA ILE A 54 1.22 17.47 0.65
C ILE A 54 2.63 17.37 1.23
N LEU A 55 3.61 17.87 0.49
CA LEU A 55 5.02 17.78 0.83
C LEU A 55 5.69 19.14 0.68
N ASN A 56 6.44 19.54 1.70
CA ASN A 56 7.42 20.59 1.61
C ASN A 56 8.75 20.06 2.19
N PRO A 57 9.80 19.87 1.37
CA PRO A 57 11.06 19.25 1.81
C PRO A 57 11.77 19.96 2.96
N HIS A 58 11.45 21.23 3.21
CA HIS A 58 12.02 22.02 4.30
C HIS A 58 11.15 22.05 5.55
N VAL A 59 9.89 21.61 5.47
CA VAL A 59 8.91 21.68 6.57
C VAL A 59 8.48 20.28 7.03
N GLY A 60 8.02 19.44 6.11
CA GLY A 60 7.49 18.12 6.41
C GLY A 60 6.47 17.64 5.37
N VAL A 61 5.76 16.58 5.72
CA VAL A 61 4.71 15.96 4.91
C VAL A 61 3.40 15.88 5.69
N MET A 62 2.27 16.00 5.00
CA MET A 62 0.96 15.78 5.58
C MET A 62 0.09 14.94 4.63
N ILE A 63 -0.59 13.94 5.19
CA ILE A 63 -1.38 12.96 4.45
C ILE A 63 -2.85 13.19 4.81
N TYR A 64 -3.73 13.23 3.82
CA TYR A 64 -5.17 13.39 4.01
C TYR A 64 -5.94 12.18 3.54
N GLU A 65 -6.96 11.85 4.33
CA GLU A 65 -8.12 11.06 3.92
C GLU A 65 -9.32 12.01 3.78
N VAL A 66 -10.13 11.82 2.75
CA VAL A 66 -11.29 12.65 2.42
C VAL A 66 -12.56 11.80 2.44
N LYS A 67 -13.62 12.36 3.01
CA LYS A 67 -14.90 11.67 3.21
C LYS A 67 -16.08 12.55 2.84
N ASP A 68 -16.78 12.17 1.78
CA ASP A 68 -18.07 12.75 1.37
C ASP A 68 -19.24 12.06 2.10
N LEU A 69 -19.19 12.00 3.44
CA LEU A 69 -20.14 11.25 4.26
C LEU A 69 -21.22 12.13 4.88
N ASN A 70 -22.48 11.74 4.72
CA ASN A 70 -23.56 12.25 5.58
C ASN A 70 -23.47 11.56 6.95
N LEU A 71 -22.99 12.29 7.96
CA LEU A 71 -22.71 11.77 9.30
C LEU A 71 -23.95 11.24 10.05
N ASP A 72 -25.17 11.63 9.70
CA ASP A 72 -26.40 11.12 10.33
C ASP A 72 -26.59 9.61 10.12
N LEU A 73 -26.04 9.11 9.01
CA LEU A 73 -26.03 7.69 8.66
C LEU A 73 -24.92 6.92 9.36
N TYR A 74 -24.09 7.55 10.18
CA TYR A 74 -22.96 6.91 10.85
C TYR A 74 -23.08 7.02 12.37
N TYR A 75 -22.48 6.06 13.07
CA TYR A 75 -22.36 6.13 14.52
C TYR A 75 -21.18 5.31 15.02
N TRP A 76 -20.75 5.61 16.24
CA TRP A 76 -19.69 4.90 16.94
C TRP A 76 -20.28 3.91 17.94
N GLU A 77 -19.74 2.70 17.96
CA GLU A 77 -20.04 1.70 18.99
C GLU A 77 -18.73 0.99 19.34
N SER A 78 -18.36 0.99 20.63
CA SER A 78 -17.09 0.41 21.11
C SER A 78 -15.85 0.89 20.32
N ASN A 79 -15.80 2.18 19.95
CA ASN A 79 -14.76 2.80 19.11
C ASN A 79 -14.64 2.27 17.67
N ARG A 80 -15.62 1.49 17.22
CA ARG A 80 -15.75 1.06 15.82
C ARG A 80 -16.81 1.90 15.13
N LEU A 81 -16.54 2.26 13.88
CA LEU A 81 -17.43 3.07 13.07
C LEU A 81 -18.42 2.17 12.33
N PHE A 82 -19.70 2.52 12.41
CA PHE A 82 -20.79 1.83 11.73
C PHE A 82 -21.54 2.78 10.80
N VAL A 83 -22.04 2.22 9.70
CA VAL A 83 -22.97 2.88 8.77
C VAL A 83 -24.35 2.23 8.88
N LYS A 84 -25.40 3.04 8.98
CA LYS A 84 -26.80 2.66 8.97
C LYS A 84 -27.27 2.53 7.52
N THR A 85 -27.91 1.41 7.21
CA THR A 85 -28.54 1.15 5.92
C THR A 85 -29.97 0.66 6.14
N ILE A 86 -30.73 0.52 5.06
CA ILE A 86 -32.10 -0.04 5.10
C ILE A 86 -32.09 -1.48 5.68
N ASN A 87 -31.00 -2.22 5.49
CA ASN A 87 -30.85 -3.61 5.93
C ASN A 87 -30.19 -3.74 7.32
N GLY A 88 -30.04 -2.63 8.04
CA GLY A 88 -29.40 -2.58 9.35
C GLY A 88 -28.05 -1.85 9.34
N SER A 89 -27.33 -1.98 10.45
CA SER A 89 -26.05 -1.30 10.66
C SER A 89 -24.88 -2.24 10.42
N TYR A 90 -23.82 -1.72 9.82
CA TYR A 90 -22.64 -2.52 9.52
C TYR A 90 -21.36 -1.75 9.80
N PRO A 91 -20.29 -2.43 10.24
CA PRO A 91 -19.00 -1.78 10.40
C PRO A 91 -18.49 -1.26 9.07
N THR A 92 -17.72 -0.17 9.13
CA THR A 92 -17.06 0.47 8.00
C THR A 92 -15.67 0.93 8.42
N ASP A 93 -14.83 1.22 7.44
CA ASP A 93 -13.48 1.72 7.70
C ASP A 93 -13.52 3.07 8.40
N ASN A 94 -12.59 3.23 9.36
CA ASN A 94 -12.40 4.49 10.06
C ASN A 94 -11.38 5.36 9.30
N PRO A 95 -11.75 6.54 8.79
CA PRO A 95 -10.83 7.41 8.05
C PRO A 95 -9.60 7.82 8.85
N ILE A 96 -9.73 7.94 10.18
CA ILE A 96 -8.63 8.33 11.07
C ILE A 96 -7.59 7.20 11.16
N GLU A 97 -8.05 5.94 11.23
CA GLU A 97 -7.14 4.79 11.24
C GLU A 97 -6.56 4.51 9.85
N GLN A 98 -7.30 4.80 8.77
CA GLN A 98 -6.79 4.74 7.40
C GLN A 98 -5.61 5.70 7.19
N VAL A 99 -5.76 6.98 7.54
CA VAL A 99 -4.68 7.96 7.37
C VAL A 99 -3.46 7.66 8.27
N ARG A 100 -3.69 7.13 9.48
CA ARG A 100 -2.61 6.66 10.38
C ARG A 100 -1.89 5.44 9.82
N HIS A 101 -2.62 4.54 9.17
CA HIS A 101 -2.02 3.41 8.47
C HIS A 101 -1.08 3.91 7.36
N TYR A 102 -1.51 4.86 6.51
CA TYR A 102 -0.65 5.44 5.49
C TYR A 102 0.60 6.10 6.08
N LYS A 103 0.46 6.87 7.17
CA LYS A 103 1.59 7.46 7.88
C LYS A 103 2.58 6.39 8.35
N ASN A 104 2.10 5.29 8.92
CA ASN A 104 2.93 4.19 9.38
C ASN A 104 3.60 3.45 8.21
N SER A 105 2.87 3.19 7.12
CA SER A 105 3.44 2.62 5.88
C SER A 105 4.56 3.50 5.36
N ILE A 106 4.36 4.82 5.31
CA ILE A 106 5.38 5.78 4.86
C ILE A 106 6.64 5.74 5.74
N LEU A 107 6.48 5.83 7.06
CA LEU A 107 7.60 5.79 7.98
C LEU A 107 8.40 4.49 7.93
N ASN A 108 7.70 3.35 7.85
CA ASN A 108 8.35 2.05 7.97
C ASN A 108 8.92 1.55 6.64
N LEU A 109 8.30 1.90 5.52
CA LEU A 109 8.63 1.32 4.22
C LEU A 109 9.35 2.30 3.29
N TYR A 110 9.01 3.59 3.29
CA TYR A 110 9.54 4.52 2.26
C TYR A 110 10.63 5.45 2.79
N ILE A 111 10.54 5.85 4.06
CA ILE A 111 11.49 6.77 4.70
C ILE A 111 11.92 6.28 6.10
N PRO A 112 12.56 5.10 6.20
CA PRO A 112 13.03 4.56 7.48
C PRO A 112 14.00 5.49 8.20
N SER A 113 14.76 6.33 7.49
CA SER A 113 15.62 7.35 8.09
C SER A 113 14.83 8.42 8.87
N LEU A 114 13.60 8.77 8.45
CA LEU A 114 12.72 9.62 9.25
C LEU A 114 12.22 8.87 10.49
N ARG A 115 11.93 7.58 10.37
CA ARG A 115 11.52 6.74 11.50
C ARG A 115 12.60 6.67 12.56
N GLU A 116 13.84 6.39 12.18
CA GLU A 116 15.00 6.38 13.08
C GLU A 116 15.17 7.74 13.80
N LYS A 117 14.99 8.83 13.06
CA LYS A 117 15.04 10.19 13.63
C LYS A 117 13.94 10.44 14.66
N ILE A 118 12.73 9.94 14.42
CA ILE A 118 11.60 10.01 15.36
C ILE A 118 11.89 9.16 16.60
N ASP A 119 12.47 7.97 16.43
CA ASP A 119 12.85 7.10 17.54
C ASP A 119 13.91 7.76 18.42
N GLN A 120 14.85 8.50 17.84
CA GLN A 120 15.85 9.30 18.58
C GLN A 120 15.24 10.55 19.24
N ASN A 121 14.26 11.20 18.60
CA ASN A 121 13.58 12.37 19.15
C ASN A 121 12.10 12.38 18.75
N PRO A 122 11.20 12.01 19.68
CA PRO A 122 9.77 11.94 19.40
C PRO A 122 9.14 13.24 18.89
N LYS A 123 9.76 14.41 19.14
CA LYS A 123 9.26 15.69 18.62
C LYS A 123 9.39 15.81 17.10
N ALA A 124 10.28 15.04 16.48
CA ALA A 124 10.40 14.95 15.02
C ALA A 124 9.15 14.32 14.37
N LEU A 125 8.24 13.71 15.14
CA LEU A 125 6.96 13.22 14.64
C LEU A 125 6.11 14.34 14.01
N SER A 126 6.34 15.60 14.40
CA SER A 126 5.73 16.78 13.77
C SER A 126 6.10 16.98 12.29
N LEU A 127 7.14 16.31 11.79
CA LEU A 127 7.54 16.33 10.38
C LEU A 127 6.62 15.51 9.47
N ILE A 128 5.77 14.66 10.05
CA ILE A 128 4.78 13.87 9.31
C ILE A 128 3.42 13.93 10.02
N ARG A 129 2.48 14.63 9.41
CA ARG A 129 1.11 14.80 9.95
C ARG A 129 0.10 14.01 9.16
N THR A 130 -1.05 13.81 9.77
CA THR A 130 -2.24 13.24 9.14
C THR A 130 -3.36 14.26 9.18
N GLY A 131 -4.37 14.12 8.35
CA GLY A 131 -5.57 14.94 8.39
C GLY A 131 -6.75 14.17 7.83
N VAL A 132 -7.95 14.49 8.32
CA VAL A 132 -9.19 13.92 7.77
C VAL A 132 -10.13 15.07 7.44
N TYR A 133 -10.62 15.07 6.20
CA TYR A 133 -11.52 16.10 5.71
C TYR A 133 -12.90 15.52 5.40
N PHE A 134 -13.93 16.03 6.08
CA PHE A 134 -15.32 15.70 5.81
C PHE A 134 -15.96 16.77 4.93
N HIS A 135 -16.30 16.42 3.70
CA HIS A 135 -16.83 17.39 2.73
C HIS A 135 -18.30 17.74 2.94
N GLU A 136 -19.08 16.83 3.50
CA GLU A 136 -20.54 16.96 3.66
C GLU A 136 -20.95 17.33 5.10
N ALA A 137 -19.99 17.70 5.96
CA ALA A 137 -20.24 18.10 7.35
C ALA A 137 -19.37 19.30 7.75
N SER A 138 -19.90 20.16 8.60
CA SER A 138 -19.17 21.24 9.24
C SER A 138 -18.22 20.72 10.31
N THR A 139 -17.23 21.52 10.67
CA THR A 139 -16.22 21.16 11.67
C THR A 139 -16.85 20.93 13.05
N GLN A 140 -17.94 21.64 13.36
CA GLN A 140 -18.70 21.42 14.58
C GLN A 140 -19.46 20.09 14.58
N GLU A 141 -20.11 19.73 13.47
CA GLU A 141 -20.79 18.43 13.32
C GLU A 141 -19.79 17.28 13.44
N VAL A 142 -18.63 17.40 12.79
CA VAL A 142 -17.52 16.45 12.91
C VAL A 142 -17.05 16.32 14.36
N SER A 143 -16.85 17.44 15.06
CA SER A 143 -16.45 17.43 16.47
C SER A 143 -17.48 16.70 17.35
N ASN A 144 -18.77 17.00 17.19
CA ASN A 144 -19.86 16.34 17.91
C ASN A 144 -19.92 14.83 17.60
N PHE A 145 -19.73 14.47 16.35
CA PHE A 145 -19.71 13.08 15.90
C PHE A 145 -18.60 12.27 16.58
N LEU A 146 -17.41 12.86 16.74
CA LEU A 146 -16.26 12.21 17.36
C LEU A 146 -16.36 12.08 18.89
N GLN A 147 -17.18 12.87 19.58
CA GLN A 147 -17.34 12.79 21.04
C GLN A 147 -17.78 11.40 21.54
N ASN A 148 -18.45 10.62 20.68
CA ASN A 148 -18.86 9.24 20.96
C ASN A 148 -17.75 8.21 20.67
N SER A 149 -16.51 8.67 20.50
CA SER A 149 -15.35 7.85 20.17
C SER A 149 -14.13 8.28 20.99
N LYS A 150 -13.06 7.47 20.95
CA LYS A 150 -11.75 7.83 21.50
C LYS A 150 -10.96 8.86 20.68
N TYR A 151 -11.45 9.24 19.49
CA TYR A 151 -10.71 10.09 18.56
C TYR A 151 -11.01 11.56 18.79
N THR A 152 -10.01 12.41 18.59
CA THR A 152 -10.15 13.86 18.73
C THR A 152 -9.27 14.57 17.71
N SER A 153 -9.73 15.73 17.24
CA SER A 153 -8.97 16.60 16.35
C SER A 153 -7.80 17.23 17.13
N SER A 154 -6.64 17.33 16.50
CA SER A 154 -5.46 17.95 17.11
C SER A 154 -4.62 18.68 16.07
N VAL A 155 -3.64 19.47 16.52
CA VAL A 155 -2.71 20.13 15.59
C VAL A 155 -1.90 19.11 14.76
N ASN A 156 -1.62 17.91 15.27
CA ASN A 156 -0.89 16.87 14.51
C ASN A 156 -1.78 16.02 13.61
N GLU A 157 -3.10 16.07 13.84
CA GLU A 157 -4.12 15.31 13.14
C GLU A 157 -5.41 16.12 13.09
N PRO A 158 -5.47 17.21 12.29
CA PRO A 158 -6.68 17.99 12.14
C PRO A 158 -7.76 17.15 11.46
N ILE A 159 -8.90 17.08 12.13
CA ILE A 159 -10.14 16.47 11.61
C ILE A 159 -11.12 17.62 11.43
N ILE A 160 -11.47 17.91 10.18
CA ILE A 160 -12.10 19.17 9.78
C ILE A 160 -13.29 18.95 8.83
N GLY A 161 -14.24 19.90 8.84
CA GLY A 161 -15.37 19.96 7.92
C GLY A 161 -15.19 20.94 6.77
N PHE A 162 -16.19 21.07 5.90
CA PHE A 162 -16.16 21.93 4.71
C PHE A 162 -15.92 23.41 5.01
N ASP A 163 -16.43 23.89 6.15
CA ASP A 163 -16.29 25.25 6.66
C ASP A 163 -14.84 25.63 7.02
N SER A 164 -13.95 24.65 7.12
CA SER A 164 -12.51 24.90 7.28
C SER A 164 -11.81 25.29 5.98
N LEU A 165 -12.38 25.03 4.79
CA LEU A 165 -11.77 25.35 3.49
C LEU A 165 -11.95 26.84 3.11
N HIS A 166 -11.50 27.73 3.99
CA HIS A 166 -11.43 29.16 3.77
C HIS A 166 -10.00 29.67 3.94
N LYS A 167 -9.58 30.65 3.15
CA LYS A 167 -8.19 31.16 3.14
C LYS A 167 -7.68 31.57 4.52
N ASN A 168 -8.55 32.15 5.36
CA ASN A 168 -8.22 32.57 6.73
C ASN A 168 -8.00 31.38 7.69
N ASN A 169 -8.50 30.19 7.33
CA ASN A 169 -8.42 28.95 8.10
C ASN A 169 -7.30 28.01 7.60
N LEU A 170 -6.40 28.47 6.72
CA LEU A 170 -5.35 27.62 6.15
C LEU A 170 -4.50 26.94 7.24
N LYS A 171 -4.24 27.61 8.38
CA LYS A 171 -3.52 27.00 9.51
C LYS A 171 -4.28 25.87 10.21
N THR A 172 -5.60 25.85 10.12
CA THR A 172 -6.41 24.74 10.65
C THR A 172 -6.32 23.53 9.74
N VAL A 173 -6.26 23.76 8.43
CA VAL A 173 -6.11 22.71 7.42
C VAL A 173 -4.67 22.19 7.40
N VAL A 174 -3.70 23.08 7.23
CA VAL A 174 -2.25 22.81 7.17
C VAL A 174 -1.55 23.62 8.27
N PRO A 175 -1.35 23.05 9.47
CA PRO A 175 -0.77 23.74 10.64
C PRO A 175 0.55 24.46 10.39
N ASP A 176 1.40 23.89 9.54
CA ASP A 176 2.74 24.38 9.27
C ASP A 176 2.81 25.21 7.98
N CYS A 177 1.67 25.67 7.42
CA CYS A 177 1.60 26.34 6.11
C CYS A 177 2.49 27.59 5.99
N ASN A 178 2.74 28.28 7.11
CA ASN A 178 3.53 29.50 7.15
C ASN A 178 5.01 29.25 7.47
N TRP A 179 5.42 27.99 7.69
CA TRP A 179 6.80 27.68 7.99
C TRP A 179 7.60 27.64 6.70
N THR A 180 8.78 28.25 6.73
CA THR A 180 9.77 28.15 5.64
C THR A 180 10.73 27.00 5.90
N GLN A 181 11.02 26.70 7.17
CA GLN A 181 11.89 25.62 7.58
C GLN A 181 11.48 25.07 8.95
N SER A 182 11.44 23.74 9.08
CA SER A 182 11.28 23.07 10.35
C SER A 182 12.61 22.99 11.10
N LYS A 183 12.57 23.27 12.41
CA LYS A 183 13.73 23.10 13.30
C LYS A 183 14.23 21.66 13.41
N TRP A 184 13.41 20.69 12.98
CA TRP A 184 13.77 19.27 12.99
C TRP A 184 14.44 18.83 11.69
N ILE A 185 14.53 19.69 10.68
CA ILE A 185 15.19 19.40 9.39
C ILE A 185 16.53 20.14 9.35
N ASN A 186 17.61 19.38 9.30
CA ASN A 186 18.96 19.88 9.07
C ASN A 186 19.48 19.46 7.68
N SER A 187 20.66 19.94 7.30
CA SER A 187 21.24 19.69 5.97
C SER A 187 21.40 18.20 5.62
N LYS A 188 21.59 17.33 6.62
CA LYS A 188 21.71 15.88 6.43
C LYS A 188 20.37 15.21 6.15
N ASP A 189 19.25 15.84 6.51
CA ASP A 189 17.89 15.29 6.34
C ASP A 189 17.31 15.56 4.95
N SER A 190 17.97 16.37 4.12
CA SER A 190 17.49 16.77 2.78
C SER A 190 17.07 15.58 1.90
N HIS A 191 17.84 14.48 1.96
CA HIS A 191 17.57 13.27 1.19
C HIS A 191 16.27 12.54 1.58
N ILE A 192 15.75 12.74 2.79
CA ILE A 192 14.57 12.02 3.31
C ILE A 192 13.34 12.36 2.49
N PHE A 193 13.06 13.65 2.32
CA PHE A 193 11.88 14.13 1.60
C PHE A 193 12.03 14.02 0.08
N GLU A 194 13.27 14.08 -0.44
CA GLU A 194 13.56 13.72 -1.83
C GLU A 194 13.28 12.24 -2.11
N THR A 195 13.64 11.35 -1.15
CA THR A 195 13.29 9.93 -1.25
C THR A 195 11.77 9.76 -1.29
N LEU A 196 11.04 10.41 -0.36
CA LEU A 196 9.57 10.33 -0.35
C LEU A 196 8.94 10.87 -1.64
N ARG A 197 9.43 11.99 -2.17
CA ARG A 197 8.99 12.55 -3.47
C ARG A 197 9.04 11.50 -4.58
N ASN A 198 10.15 10.76 -4.67
CA ASN A 198 10.32 9.69 -5.66
C ASN A 198 9.39 8.49 -5.46
N TRP A 199 8.78 8.34 -4.28
CA TRP A 199 7.76 7.32 -4.02
C TRP A 199 6.35 7.84 -4.33
N LEU A 200 6.06 9.11 -4.01
CA LEU A 200 4.76 9.72 -4.24
C LEU A 200 4.47 9.97 -5.73
N SER A 201 5.51 10.31 -6.49
CA SER A 201 5.45 10.42 -7.94
C SER A 201 6.67 9.72 -8.53
N PRO A 202 6.61 8.38 -8.68
CA PRO A 202 7.72 7.64 -9.24
C PRO A 202 7.89 8.04 -10.71
N PRO A 203 9.13 8.31 -11.16
CA PRO A 203 9.37 8.61 -12.56
C PRO A 203 8.95 7.41 -13.42
N PHE A 204 8.40 7.68 -14.60
CA PHE A 204 8.16 6.64 -15.60
C PHE A 204 9.49 5.92 -15.88
N HIS A 205 9.49 4.60 -15.73
CA HIS A 205 10.68 3.82 -15.99
C HIS A 205 10.88 3.73 -17.50
N SER A 206 11.85 4.48 -18.01
CA SER A 206 12.29 4.38 -19.41
C SER A 206 13.51 3.47 -19.51
N LYS A 207 13.59 2.68 -20.59
CA LYS A 207 14.71 1.80 -20.97
C LYS A 207 16.13 2.40 -20.92
N GLN A 208 16.26 3.72 -20.75
CA GLN A 208 17.53 4.44 -20.76
C GLN A 208 18.20 4.57 -19.38
N GLN A 209 17.53 4.19 -18.28
CA GLN A 209 18.12 4.28 -16.95
C GLN A 209 18.87 2.99 -16.56
N GLY A 210 20.17 3.12 -16.25
CA GLY A 210 20.98 2.09 -15.60
C GLY A 210 21.67 1.05 -16.49
N THR A 211 22.54 0.25 -15.87
CA THR A 211 23.19 -0.91 -16.50
C THR A 211 22.15 -2.01 -16.73
N LYS A 212 21.82 -2.27 -17.99
CA LYS A 212 20.82 -3.27 -18.38
C LYS A 212 21.16 -4.65 -17.79
N ILE A 213 20.18 -5.27 -17.11
CA ILE A 213 20.28 -6.67 -16.72
C ILE A 213 20.48 -7.52 -17.99
N LYS A 214 21.57 -8.29 -18.02
CA LYS A 214 21.80 -9.35 -18.99
C LYS A 214 21.55 -10.69 -18.31
N LEU A 215 20.48 -11.35 -18.70
CA LEU A 215 20.20 -12.72 -18.31
C LEU A 215 20.93 -13.70 -19.25
N ASP A 216 21.42 -14.81 -18.70
CA ASP A 216 21.83 -15.95 -19.52
C ASP A 216 20.61 -16.67 -20.13
N ASP A 217 20.84 -17.58 -21.08
CA ASP A 217 19.74 -18.23 -21.80
C ASP A 217 18.87 -19.13 -20.91
N SER A 218 19.42 -19.67 -19.82
CA SER A 218 18.66 -20.43 -18.84
C SER A 218 17.74 -19.50 -18.03
N GLN A 219 18.31 -18.41 -17.52
CA GLN A 219 17.60 -17.38 -16.78
C GLN A 219 16.50 -16.73 -17.63
N LYS A 220 16.75 -16.44 -18.91
CA LYS A 220 15.73 -15.94 -19.84
C LYS A 220 14.55 -16.89 -19.94
N ARG A 221 14.79 -18.18 -20.20
CA ARG A 221 13.71 -19.19 -20.28
C ARG A 221 12.85 -19.21 -19.01
N HIS A 222 13.49 -19.07 -17.86
CA HIS A 222 12.78 -19.02 -16.57
C HIS A 222 12.14 -17.66 -16.26
N ALA A 223 12.59 -16.57 -16.87
CA ALA A 223 12.04 -15.23 -16.66
C ALA A 223 10.82 -14.96 -17.55
N GLU A 224 10.71 -15.64 -18.69
CA GLU A 224 9.61 -15.49 -19.62
C GLU A 224 8.24 -15.80 -18.98
N PRO A 225 7.28 -14.85 -18.95
CA PRO A 225 5.97 -15.06 -18.34
C PRO A 225 5.21 -16.22 -18.97
N LYS A 226 4.55 -17.03 -18.14
CA LYS A 226 3.77 -18.17 -18.60
C LYS A 226 2.61 -18.43 -17.64
N PRO A 227 1.36 -18.55 -18.12
CA PRO A 227 0.23 -18.98 -17.28
C PRO A 227 0.50 -20.28 -16.52
N GLY A 228 -0.19 -20.46 -15.39
CA GLY A 228 0.00 -21.58 -14.49
C GLY A 228 1.03 -21.32 -13.39
N HIS A 229 1.23 -22.33 -12.55
CA HIS A 229 2.06 -22.23 -11.35
C HIS A 229 3.42 -22.87 -11.62
N HIS A 230 4.48 -22.08 -11.47
CA HIS A 230 5.85 -22.45 -11.80
C HIS A 230 6.73 -22.36 -10.55
N ARG A 231 7.71 -23.26 -10.45
CA ARG A 231 8.69 -23.27 -9.36
C ARG A 231 10.10 -23.32 -9.90
N ILE A 232 10.97 -22.45 -9.40
CA ILE A 232 12.39 -22.42 -9.73
C ILE A 232 13.18 -22.78 -8.47
N LYS A 233 13.95 -23.88 -8.52
CA LYS A 233 14.91 -24.27 -7.50
C LYS A 233 16.31 -23.92 -8.00
N ALA A 234 17.03 -23.00 -7.35
CA ALA A 234 18.43 -22.72 -7.70
C ALA A 234 19.26 -22.37 -6.46
N VAL A 235 20.59 -22.39 -6.58
CA VAL A 235 21.53 -22.12 -5.47
C VAL A 235 21.77 -20.63 -5.26
N ALA A 236 22.18 -20.22 -4.05
CA ALA A 236 22.53 -18.83 -3.75
C ALA A 236 23.51 -18.23 -4.77
N GLY A 237 23.30 -16.98 -5.15
CA GLY A 237 24.12 -16.28 -6.13
C GLY A 237 23.83 -16.60 -7.61
N SER A 238 22.86 -17.48 -7.92
CA SER A 238 22.54 -17.84 -9.32
C SER A 238 21.67 -16.83 -10.09
N GLY A 239 21.47 -15.62 -9.55
CA GLY A 239 20.64 -14.58 -10.19
C GLY A 239 19.13 -14.82 -10.13
N LYS A 240 18.63 -15.60 -9.16
CA LYS A 240 17.19 -15.91 -8.97
C LYS A 240 16.30 -14.67 -8.90
N THR A 241 16.71 -13.69 -8.10
CA THR A 241 15.98 -12.41 -7.98
C THR A 241 15.93 -11.65 -9.31
N LEU A 242 16.95 -11.79 -10.18
CA LEU A 242 16.94 -11.17 -11.52
C LEU A 242 15.87 -11.80 -12.43
N ILE A 243 15.65 -13.11 -12.32
CA ILE A 243 14.59 -13.82 -13.05
C ILE A 243 13.22 -13.26 -12.63
N LEU A 244 12.99 -13.16 -11.32
CA LEU A 244 11.76 -12.61 -10.76
C LEU A 244 11.54 -11.16 -11.19
N ALA A 245 12.58 -10.33 -11.07
CA ALA A 245 12.54 -8.92 -11.46
C ALA A 245 12.25 -8.73 -12.95
N TYR A 246 12.91 -9.49 -13.82
CA TYR A 246 12.67 -9.44 -15.26
C TYR A 246 11.22 -9.84 -15.59
N ARG A 247 10.71 -10.90 -14.98
CA ARG A 247 9.32 -11.34 -15.18
C ARG A 247 8.33 -10.28 -14.72
N ALA A 248 8.53 -9.70 -13.54
CA ALA A 248 7.68 -8.64 -12.99
C ALA A 248 7.61 -7.43 -13.94
N ALA A 249 8.77 -6.96 -14.40
CA ALA A 249 8.87 -5.81 -15.30
C ALA A 249 8.23 -6.09 -16.66
N LYS A 250 8.45 -7.29 -17.23
CA LYS A 250 7.85 -7.67 -18.51
C LYS A 250 6.33 -7.70 -18.42
N LEU A 251 5.79 -8.33 -17.38
CA LEU A 251 4.35 -8.35 -17.12
C LEU A 251 3.78 -6.93 -16.97
N ALA A 252 4.43 -6.10 -16.15
CA ALA A 252 4.01 -4.72 -15.94
C ALA A 252 4.04 -3.89 -17.24
N SER A 253 5.01 -4.15 -18.13
CA SER A 253 5.11 -3.50 -19.46
C SER A 253 4.00 -3.92 -20.42
N GLU A 254 3.40 -5.08 -20.17
CA GLU A 254 2.21 -5.57 -20.87
C GLU A 254 0.90 -5.05 -20.22
N GLY A 255 0.99 -4.12 -19.26
CA GLY A 255 -0.15 -3.55 -18.55
C GLY A 255 -0.75 -4.43 -17.46
N LYS A 256 -0.09 -5.55 -17.10
CA LYS A 256 -0.59 -6.52 -16.14
C LYS A 256 -0.29 -6.12 -14.70
N ARG A 257 -1.22 -6.41 -13.78
CA ARG A 257 -1.07 -6.19 -12.33
C ARG A 257 -0.30 -7.36 -11.71
N VAL A 258 0.86 -7.06 -11.13
CA VAL A 258 1.77 -8.05 -10.54
C VAL A 258 1.84 -7.84 -9.03
N LEU A 259 1.70 -8.91 -8.25
CA LEU A 259 2.05 -8.93 -6.84
C LEU A 259 3.38 -9.64 -6.64
N VAL A 260 4.36 -8.95 -6.10
CA VAL A 260 5.63 -9.51 -5.65
C VAL A 260 5.55 -9.71 -4.15
N ILE A 261 5.72 -10.94 -3.68
CA ILE A 261 5.75 -11.26 -2.25
C ILE A 261 7.15 -11.70 -1.83
N THR A 262 7.63 -11.11 -0.73
CA THR A 262 8.89 -11.47 -0.08
C THR A 262 8.64 -12.07 1.29
N PHE A 263 9.59 -12.88 1.78
CA PHE A 263 9.55 -13.30 3.18
C PHE A 263 9.90 -12.15 4.13
N ASN A 264 10.93 -11.36 3.79
CA ASN A 264 11.41 -10.24 4.61
C ASN A 264 10.84 -8.89 4.17
N ILE A 265 10.54 -8.01 5.13
CA ILE A 265 10.00 -6.65 4.91
C ILE A 265 10.95 -5.77 4.09
N THR A 266 12.27 -6.00 4.13
CA THR A 266 13.26 -5.14 3.45
C THR A 266 13.66 -5.63 2.07
N LEU A 267 13.41 -6.91 1.74
CA LEU A 267 13.91 -7.53 0.51
C LEU A 267 13.26 -6.96 -0.75
N TRP A 268 12.03 -6.44 -0.64
CA TRP A 268 11.35 -5.89 -1.80
C TRP A 268 12.03 -4.64 -2.37
N HIS A 269 12.76 -3.85 -1.57
CA HIS A 269 13.56 -2.72 -2.07
C HIS A 269 14.64 -3.18 -3.03
N TYR A 270 15.30 -4.29 -2.70
CA TYR A 270 16.32 -4.89 -3.55
C TYR A 270 15.70 -5.43 -4.85
N ILE A 271 14.57 -6.13 -4.76
CA ILE A 271 13.84 -6.60 -5.96
C ILE A 271 13.39 -5.41 -6.81
N ARG A 272 12.89 -4.34 -6.20
CA ARG A 272 12.48 -3.11 -6.91
C ARG A 272 13.67 -2.50 -7.67
N ASP A 273 14.83 -2.40 -7.03
CA ASP A 273 16.05 -1.92 -7.69
C ASP A 273 16.46 -2.84 -8.86
N GLN A 274 16.30 -4.16 -8.74
CA GLN A 274 16.51 -5.06 -9.87
C GLN A 274 15.48 -4.84 -10.99
N ILE A 275 14.20 -4.66 -10.65
CA ILE A 275 13.13 -4.36 -11.63
C ILE A 275 13.44 -3.07 -12.40
N ALA A 276 13.96 -2.04 -11.70
CA ALA A 276 14.38 -0.77 -12.28
C ALA A 276 15.62 -0.85 -13.19
N ARG A 277 16.25 -2.02 -13.34
CA ARG A 277 17.40 -2.24 -14.26
C ARG A 277 17.03 -3.08 -15.47
N THR A 278 15.74 -3.41 -15.60
CA THR A 278 15.23 -4.25 -16.69
C THR A 278 15.01 -3.44 -17.97
N PRO A 279 15.04 -4.06 -19.16
CA PRO A 279 14.93 -3.35 -20.44
C PRO A 279 13.47 -3.07 -20.85
N PHE A 280 12.57 -2.85 -19.89
CA PHE A 280 11.13 -2.68 -20.14
C PHE A 280 10.65 -1.28 -19.75
N ASP A 281 9.71 -0.76 -20.53
CA ASP A 281 9.01 0.48 -20.19
C ASP A 281 7.70 0.07 -19.47
N PHE A 282 7.50 0.55 -18.25
CA PHE A 282 6.31 0.19 -17.46
C PHE A 282 6.00 1.26 -16.41
N ASP A 283 4.78 1.20 -15.88
CA ASP A 283 4.32 2.03 -14.77
C ASP A 283 4.46 1.26 -13.45
N TRP A 284 5.10 1.86 -12.45
CA TRP A 284 5.26 1.27 -11.12
C TRP A 284 3.93 0.96 -10.43
N LYS A 285 2.83 1.62 -10.81
CA LYS A 285 1.49 1.31 -10.29
C LYS A 285 1.03 -0.11 -10.61
N ASN A 286 1.62 -0.76 -11.62
CA ASN A 286 1.29 -2.12 -12.02
C ASN A 286 1.98 -3.19 -11.15
N ILE A 287 2.91 -2.80 -10.26
CA ILE A 287 3.64 -3.75 -9.41
C ILE A 287 3.41 -3.39 -7.94
N VAL A 288 2.85 -4.34 -7.20
CA VAL A 288 2.68 -4.27 -5.75
C VAL A 288 3.69 -5.19 -5.09
N PHE A 289 4.37 -4.70 -4.06
CA PHE A 289 5.31 -5.42 -3.23
C PHE A 289 4.72 -5.62 -1.83
N LYS A 290 4.66 -6.84 -1.34
CA LYS A 290 4.29 -7.09 0.06
C LYS A 290 5.23 -8.13 0.65
N HIS A 291 5.32 -8.16 1.97
CA HIS A 291 5.71 -9.39 2.66
C HIS A 291 4.43 -10.12 3.08
N PHE A 292 4.49 -11.44 3.28
CA PHE A 292 3.29 -12.25 3.48
C PHE A 292 2.40 -11.74 4.64
N HIS A 293 2.99 -11.45 5.80
CA HIS A 293 2.22 -10.99 6.96
C HIS A 293 1.61 -9.60 6.77
N GLY A 294 2.32 -8.69 6.09
CA GLY A 294 1.80 -7.38 5.72
C GLY A 294 0.61 -7.49 4.78
N PHE A 295 0.71 -8.37 3.77
CA PHE A 295 -0.41 -8.70 2.89
C PHE A 295 -1.62 -9.16 3.71
N CYS A 296 -1.46 -10.15 4.60
CA CYS A 296 -2.56 -10.62 5.45
C CYS A 296 -3.14 -9.51 6.33
N SER A 297 -2.31 -8.63 6.90
CA SER A 297 -2.75 -7.54 7.76
C SER A 297 -3.62 -6.55 7.00
N ASP A 298 -3.19 -6.18 5.80
CA ASP A 298 -3.93 -5.25 4.94
C ASP A 298 -5.25 -5.87 4.47
N GLU A 299 -5.25 -7.17 4.15
CA GLU A 299 -6.47 -7.91 3.79
C GLU A 299 -7.44 -8.05 4.96
N CYS A 300 -6.96 -8.31 6.18
CA CYS A 300 -7.81 -8.32 7.36
C CYS A 300 -8.50 -6.97 7.57
N LYS A 301 -7.76 -5.86 7.45
CA LYS A 301 -8.34 -4.51 7.55
C LYS A 301 -9.40 -4.29 6.49
N ARG A 302 -9.07 -4.55 5.22
CA ARG A 302 -9.98 -4.39 4.07
C ARG A 302 -11.27 -5.21 4.21
N LEU A 303 -11.17 -6.41 4.78
CA LEU A 303 -12.31 -7.30 5.01
C LEU A 303 -13.00 -7.06 6.36
N GLY A 304 -12.55 -6.10 7.17
CA GLY A 304 -13.10 -5.81 8.49
C GLY A 304 -12.91 -6.93 9.51
N ILE A 305 -11.93 -7.81 9.29
CA ILE A 305 -11.55 -8.91 10.16
C ILE A 305 -10.60 -8.37 11.23
N GLU A 306 -10.92 -8.60 12.50
CA GLU A 306 -10.03 -8.21 13.59
C GLU A 306 -8.72 -8.97 13.52
N TRP A 307 -7.61 -8.21 13.50
CA TRP A 307 -6.29 -8.78 13.65
C TRP A 307 -6.11 -9.25 15.10
N PRO A 308 -5.81 -10.53 15.33
CA PRO A 308 -5.71 -11.08 16.66
C PRO A 308 -4.57 -10.41 17.44
N ASN A 309 -4.91 -9.90 18.63
CA ASN A 309 -3.95 -9.40 19.61
C ASN A 309 -3.29 -10.58 20.33
N SER A 310 -2.49 -11.37 19.63
CA SER A 310 -1.52 -12.23 20.32
C SER A 310 -0.13 -11.92 19.79
N LYS A 311 0.66 -11.28 20.65
CA LYS A 311 2.11 -11.38 20.54
C LYS A 311 2.43 -12.87 20.72
N GLU A 312 3.03 -13.46 19.69
CA GLU A 312 3.61 -14.81 19.72
C GLU A 312 2.60 -15.96 19.84
N ASN A 313 1.95 -16.28 18.71
CA ASN A 313 1.53 -17.66 18.47
C ASN A 313 1.85 -18.01 17.01
N ASP A 314 2.88 -18.82 16.77
CA ASP A 314 3.29 -19.23 15.41
C ASP A 314 2.13 -19.86 14.63
N GLN A 315 1.23 -20.57 15.32
CA GLN A 315 0.05 -21.18 14.71
C GLN A 315 -0.94 -20.13 14.18
N LEU A 316 -1.02 -18.96 14.84
CA LEU A 316 -1.89 -17.88 14.43
C LEU A 316 -1.54 -17.36 13.03
N PHE A 317 -0.25 -17.05 12.83
CA PHE A 317 0.23 -16.49 11.57
C PHE A 317 0.44 -17.57 10.49
N LYS A 318 0.73 -18.80 10.91
CA LYS A 318 0.89 -19.93 10.00
C LYS A 318 -0.44 -20.37 9.41
N THR A 319 -1.46 -20.61 10.23
CA THR A 319 -2.68 -21.31 9.78
C THR A 319 -3.96 -20.52 10.02
N ILE A 320 -4.15 -19.94 11.20
CA ILE A 320 -5.44 -19.34 11.59
C ILE A 320 -5.79 -18.15 10.71
N ILE A 321 -4.87 -17.20 10.53
CA ILE A 321 -5.11 -16.01 9.70
C ILE A 321 -5.33 -16.37 8.23
N PRO A 322 -4.46 -17.16 7.58
CA PRO A 322 -4.68 -17.55 6.19
C PRO A 322 -6.00 -18.28 5.98
N ASN A 323 -6.34 -19.24 6.84
CA ASN A 323 -7.59 -19.99 6.71
C ASN A 323 -8.82 -19.10 6.89
N ARG A 324 -8.80 -18.20 7.87
CA ARG A 324 -9.89 -17.25 8.10
C ARG A 324 -10.09 -16.32 6.90
N LEU A 325 -9.00 -15.82 6.30
CA LEU A 325 -9.08 -15.01 5.08
C LEU A 325 -9.68 -15.82 3.91
N ILE A 326 -9.26 -17.07 3.72
CA ILE A 326 -9.84 -17.96 2.69
C ILE A 326 -11.34 -18.17 2.91
N GLU A 327 -11.77 -18.45 4.14
CA GLU A 327 -13.19 -18.63 4.47
C GLU A 327 -14.03 -17.40 4.12
N VAL A 328 -13.49 -16.20 4.38
CA VAL A 328 -14.14 -14.95 3.99
C VAL A 328 -14.22 -14.81 2.47
N ILE A 329 -13.09 -14.91 1.75
CA ILE A 329 -13.01 -14.67 0.30
C ILE A 329 -13.80 -15.71 -0.51
N THR A 330 -13.88 -16.94 -0.01
CA THR A 330 -14.67 -18.02 -0.64
C THR A 330 -16.16 -17.93 -0.34
N GLY A 331 -16.60 -16.93 0.43
CA GLY A 331 -18.01 -16.69 0.72
C GLY A 331 -18.59 -17.61 1.79
N LYS A 332 -17.76 -18.37 2.51
CA LYS A 332 -18.19 -19.11 3.71
C LYS A 332 -18.54 -18.17 4.86
N ILE A 333 -18.00 -16.94 4.81
CA ILE A 333 -18.33 -15.85 5.73
C ILE A 333 -18.78 -14.63 4.91
N PRO A 334 -19.92 -14.01 5.25
CA PRO A 334 -20.38 -12.79 4.57
C PRO A 334 -19.34 -11.67 4.68
N HIS A 335 -18.99 -11.02 3.57
CA HIS A 335 -18.14 -9.83 3.56
C HIS A 335 -18.59 -8.80 2.52
N LYS A 336 -18.23 -7.53 2.76
CA LYS A 336 -18.71 -6.36 2.02
C LYS A 336 -17.90 -6.01 0.76
N ALA A 337 -16.67 -6.51 0.63
CA ALA A 337 -15.80 -6.11 -0.46
C ALA A 337 -16.10 -6.93 -1.72
N SER A 338 -16.25 -6.27 -2.87
CA SER A 338 -16.34 -6.95 -4.17
C SER A 338 -15.08 -7.77 -4.42
N LYS A 339 -15.23 -9.01 -4.90
CA LYS A 339 -14.15 -9.91 -5.29
C LYS A 339 -13.20 -9.28 -6.34
N ASP A 340 -13.67 -8.27 -7.07
CA ASP A 340 -13.02 -7.70 -8.26
C ASP A 340 -11.87 -6.72 -8.00
N GLN A 341 -11.60 -6.28 -6.77
CA GLN A 341 -10.64 -5.18 -6.54
C GLN A 341 -9.15 -5.59 -6.48
N LEU A 342 -8.84 -6.87 -6.22
CA LEU A 342 -7.46 -7.31 -5.94
C LEU A 342 -7.00 -8.52 -6.76
N ASN A 343 -7.63 -8.80 -7.89
CA ASN A 343 -7.14 -9.87 -8.74
C ASN A 343 -5.86 -9.43 -9.46
N PHE A 344 -4.79 -10.22 -9.31
CA PHE A 344 -3.51 -10.03 -9.96
C PHE A 344 -3.39 -10.95 -11.18
N ASP A 345 -2.78 -10.43 -12.24
CA ASP A 345 -2.43 -11.19 -13.43
C ASP A 345 -1.27 -12.16 -13.18
N ALA A 346 -0.45 -11.87 -12.18
CA ALA A 346 0.59 -12.76 -11.69
C ALA A 346 0.97 -12.48 -10.24
N ILE A 347 1.34 -13.53 -9.52
CA ILE A 347 1.97 -13.45 -8.20
C ILE A 347 3.36 -14.07 -8.26
N LEU A 348 4.38 -13.31 -7.85
CA LEU A 348 5.78 -13.72 -7.88
C LEU A 348 6.33 -13.74 -6.46
N ILE A 349 6.83 -14.87 -6.00
CA ILE A 349 7.26 -15.08 -4.62
C ILE A 349 8.77 -15.34 -4.62
N ASP A 350 9.51 -14.48 -3.92
CA ASP A 350 10.92 -14.71 -3.62
C ASP A 350 11.07 -15.40 -2.26
N GLU A 351 12.15 -16.16 -2.08
CA GLU A 351 12.40 -16.98 -0.87
C GLU A 351 11.28 -17.99 -0.57
N GLY A 352 10.76 -18.62 -1.63
CA GLY A 352 9.64 -19.55 -1.56
C GLY A 352 9.91 -20.84 -0.77
N GLN A 353 11.16 -21.16 -0.45
CA GLN A 353 11.48 -22.26 0.47
C GLN A 353 10.94 -22.00 1.89
N ASP A 354 10.74 -20.74 2.27
CA ASP A 354 10.25 -20.32 3.58
C ASP A 354 8.74 -20.07 3.59
N TYR A 355 8.00 -20.60 2.61
CA TYR A 355 6.53 -20.52 2.56
C TYR A 355 5.86 -21.75 3.16
N TYR A 356 4.75 -21.53 3.86
CA TYR A 356 3.84 -22.61 4.26
C TYR A 356 2.79 -22.86 3.17
N TRP A 357 2.21 -24.07 3.15
CA TRP A 357 1.14 -24.40 2.21
C TRP A 357 -0.07 -23.49 2.38
N GLU A 358 -0.46 -23.19 3.61
CA GLU A 358 -1.59 -22.32 3.94
C GLU A 358 -1.39 -20.91 3.34
N TRP A 359 -0.14 -20.45 3.33
CA TRP A 359 0.24 -19.16 2.75
C TRP A 359 0.10 -19.21 1.24
N TYR A 360 0.66 -20.26 0.63
CA TYR A 360 0.54 -20.53 -0.80
C TYR A 360 -0.93 -20.61 -1.26
N ASN A 361 -1.74 -21.38 -0.54
CA ASN A 361 -3.15 -21.56 -0.82
C ASN A 361 -3.92 -20.24 -0.72
N LEU A 362 -3.64 -19.43 0.30
CA LEU A 362 -4.25 -18.11 0.44
C LEU A 362 -3.99 -17.23 -0.79
N ILE A 363 -2.72 -17.03 -1.18
CA ILE A 363 -2.44 -16.05 -2.24
C ILE A 363 -2.94 -16.49 -3.61
N CYS A 364 -3.12 -17.80 -3.84
CA CYS A 364 -3.75 -18.31 -5.08
C CYS A 364 -5.18 -17.78 -5.28
N HIS A 365 -5.91 -17.44 -4.20
CA HIS A 365 -7.26 -16.88 -4.29
C HIS A 365 -7.30 -15.43 -4.81
N TYR A 366 -6.13 -14.81 -4.97
CA TYR A 366 -5.98 -13.45 -5.49
C TYR A 366 -5.47 -13.41 -6.94
N LEU A 367 -5.37 -14.56 -7.61
CA LEU A 367 -5.08 -14.62 -9.04
C LEU A 367 -6.35 -14.42 -9.85
N ASN A 368 -6.24 -13.71 -10.99
CA ASN A 368 -7.28 -13.70 -12.00
C ASN A 368 -7.23 -14.96 -12.88
N GLU A 369 -8.06 -15.00 -13.92
CA GLU A 369 -8.16 -16.12 -14.86
C GLU A 369 -6.84 -16.50 -15.55
N ARG A 370 -5.87 -15.58 -15.63
CA ARG A 370 -4.53 -15.87 -16.17
C ARG A 370 -3.76 -16.86 -15.31
N ASN A 371 -4.06 -16.87 -14.01
CA ASN A 371 -3.58 -17.87 -13.05
C ASN A 371 -2.06 -18.10 -13.10
N GLU A 372 -1.26 -17.02 -13.15
CA GLU A 372 0.21 -17.13 -13.16
C GLU A 372 0.80 -16.96 -11.77
N LEU A 373 1.52 -17.96 -11.28
CA LEU A 373 2.29 -17.88 -10.05
C LEU A 373 3.72 -18.35 -10.29
N LEU A 374 4.71 -17.60 -9.82
CA LEU A 374 6.10 -18.03 -9.81
C LEU A 374 6.63 -18.10 -8.39
N LEU A 375 7.08 -19.28 -7.97
CA LEU A 375 7.76 -19.51 -6.70
C LEU A 375 9.26 -19.70 -6.94
N VAL A 376 10.07 -18.78 -6.42
CA VAL A 376 11.53 -18.83 -6.53
C VAL A 376 12.12 -19.31 -5.20
N CYS A 377 12.85 -20.43 -5.23
CA CYS A 377 13.38 -21.08 -4.03
C CYS A 377 14.92 -21.15 -4.07
N ASP A 378 15.56 -20.86 -2.92
CA ASP A 378 16.96 -21.20 -2.66
C ASP A 378 17.07 -22.55 -1.94
N THR A 379 17.60 -23.57 -2.64
CA THR A 379 17.71 -24.91 -2.09
C THR A 379 18.76 -25.06 -0.99
N ARG A 380 19.67 -24.09 -0.83
CA ARG A 380 20.74 -24.13 0.19
C ARG A 380 20.43 -23.26 1.41
N GLN A 381 19.37 -22.44 1.37
CA GLN A 381 18.98 -21.53 2.45
C GLN A 381 17.62 -21.91 3.07
N ASN A 382 17.41 -23.20 3.33
CA ASN A 382 16.23 -23.67 4.05
C ASN A 382 16.46 -23.60 5.57
N ILE A 383 16.53 -22.38 6.11
CA ILE A 383 16.86 -22.12 7.52
C ILE A 383 15.77 -22.70 8.45
N TYR A 384 14.52 -22.71 7.99
CA TYR A 384 13.39 -23.26 8.74
C TYR A 384 13.15 -24.76 8.53
N GLN A 385 14.09 -25.46 7.85
CA GLN A 385 14.06 -26.92 7.60
C GLN A 385 12.70 -27.43 7.08
N ARG A 386 12.04 -26.66 6.22
CA ARG A 386 10.72 -27.00 5.71
C ARG A 386 10.82 -28.03 4.60
N ASP A 387 9.84 -28.91 4.54
CA ASP A 387 9.79 -29.91 3.48
C ASP A 387 9.46 -29.23 2.15
N ILE A 388 10.50 -28.95 1.36
CA ILE A 388 10.44 -28.28 0.05
C ILE A 388 9.55 -29.07 -0.92
N ASP A 389 9.34 -30.37 -0.66
CA ASP A 389 8.55 -31.27 -1.50
C ASP A 389 7.11 -31.48 -0.98
N SER A 390 6.77 -31.03 0.23
CA SER A 390 5.37 -31.04 0.72
C SER A 390 4.44 -30.16 -0.11
N GLY A 391 4.93 -29.02 -0.59
CA GLY A 391 4.23 -28.19 -1.58
C GLY A 391 4.03 -28.92 -2.91
N GLN A 392 4.91 -29.86 -3.27
CA GLN A 392 4.87 -30.62 -4.53
C GLN A 392 3.79 -31.70 -4.53
N THR A 393 3.60 -32.41 -3.41
CA THR A 393 2.52 -33.40 -3.27
C THR A 393 1.15 -32.72 -3.36
N HIS A 394 1.01 -31.53 -2.78
CA HIS A 394 -0.23 -30.76 -2.85
C HIS A 394 -0.41 -29.99 -4.18
N LEU A 395 0.64 -29.39 -4.76
CA LEU A 395 0.62 -28.82 -6.12
C LEU A 395 0.21 -29.87 -7.15
N ASN A 396 0.77 -31.08 -7.08
CA ASN A 396 0.37 -32.17 -7.96
C ASN A 396 -1.09 -32.60 -7.71
N SER A 397 -1.57 -32.63 -6.47
CA SER A 397 -2.98 -32.93 -6.18
C SER A 397 -3.97 -31.84 -6.64
N VAL A 398 -3.58 -30.56 -6.59
CA VAL A 398 -4.41 -29.44 -7.06
C VAL A 398 -4.40 -29.32 -8.59
N ILE A 399 -3.27 -29.59 -9.24
CA ILE A 399 -3.15 -29.68 -10.70
C ILE A 399 -4.00 -30.85 -11.24
N HIS A 400 -4.03 -31.99 -10.55
CA HIS A 400 -4.90 -33.11 -10.92
C HIS A 400 -6.39 -32.87 -10.61
N ALA A 401 -6.72 -32.13 -9.55
CA ALA A 401 -8.11 -31.79 -9.22
C ALA A 401 -8.77 -30.81 -10.20
N GLN A 402 -7.98 -29.97 -10.89
CA GLN A 402 -8.48 -29.03 -11.92
C GLN A 402 -8.60 -29.63 -13.33
N GLN A 403 -8.18 -30.88 -13.54
CA GLN A 403 -8.36 -31.62 -14.81
C GLN A 403 -9.50 -32.64 -14.77
N GLY A 404 -10.32 -32.62 -13.71
CA GLY A 404 -11.47 -33.50 -13.54
C GLY A 404 -12.80 -32.77 -13.74
N PHE A 405 -13.05 -32.29 -14.96
CA PHE A 405 -14.39 -32.15 -15.57
C PHE A 405 -14.27 -32.26 -17.08
#